data_AF-A0A0B2UR47-F1
#
_entry.id   AF-A0A0B2UR47-F1
#
_cell.length_a   1.000
_cell.length_b   1.000
_cell.length_c   1.000
_cell.angle_alpha   90.00
_cell.angle_beta   90.00
_cell.angle_gamma   90.00
#
_symmetry.space_group_name_H-M   'P 1'
#
loop_
_entity.id
_entity.type
_entity.pdbx_description
1 polymer ?
#
loop_
_entity_poly.entity_id
_entity_poly.type
_entity_poly.pdbx_seq_one_letter_code
_entity_poly.pdbx_strand_id
1 'polypeptide(L)' 'SFVGYDIDGSYGYVSPMCEDGYGAFYKIGPNRVLVALSVFTTSKLTDLRQMGNNIKWSLEYLSQFFPISSRV' A
#
# COMPACT_ATOMS: atom_id res chain seq x y z
N SER A 1 2.93 -17.33 -6.86
CA SER A 1 2.96 -15.86 -6.94
C SER A 1 1.53 -15.38 -7.19
N PHE A 2 1.11 -14.30 -6.55
CA PHE A 2 -0.24 -13.77 -6.75
C PHE A 2 -0.16 -12.45 -7.52
N VAL A 3 -0.91 -12.39 -8.62
CA VAL A 3 -0.97 -11.24 -9.51
C VAL A 3 -2.42 -10.77 -9.55
N GLY A 4 -2.65 -9.50 -9.25
CA GLY A 4 -3.91 -8.82 -9.49
C GLY A 4 -3.83 -7.96 -10.75
N TYR A 5 -5.00 -7.62 -11.30
CA TYR A 5 -5.12 -6.74 -12.46
C TYR A 5 -5.97 -5.53 -12.09
N ASP A 6 -5.55 -4.37 -12.58
CA ASP A 6 -6.22 -3.08 -12.40
C ASP A 6 -6.18 -2.35 -13.76
N ILE A 7 -6.92 -1.25 -13.90
CA ILE A 7 -7.07 -0.53 -15.18
C ILE A 7 -5.73 -0.03 -15.76
N ASP A 8 -4.72 0.21 -14.89
CA ASP A 8 -3.37 0.62 -15.30
C ASP A 8 -2.41 -0.57 -15.49
N GLY A 9 -2.92 -1.81 -15.52
CA GLY A 9 -2.15 -3.06 -15.69
C GLY A 9 -2.01 -3.89 -14.41
N SER A 10 -1.11 -4.88 -14.42
CA SER A 10 -0.94 -5.82 -13.31
C SER A 10 -0.27 -5.19 -12.07
N TYR A 11 -0.55 -5.78 -10.90
CA TYR A 11 0.19 -5.57 -9.66
C TYR A 11 0.44 -6.92 -8.97
N GLY A 12 1.58 -7.05 -8.30
CA GLY A 12 1.96 -8.27 -7.58
C GLY A 12 1.77 -8.11 -6.07
N TYR A 13 1.54 -9.22 -5.39
CA TYR A 13 1.66 -9.31 -3.94
C TYR A 13 2.10 -10.72 -3.54
N VAL A 14 2.72 -10.82 -2.37
CA VAL A 14 3.07 -12.09 -1.73
C VAL A 14 2.77 -12.00 -0.25
N SER A 15 2.65 -13.15 0.41
CA SER A 15 2.49 -13.26 1.85
C SER A 15 3.65 -12.61 2.62
N PRO A 16 3.44 -12.20 3.88
CA PRO A 16 4.51 -11.69 4.74
C PRO A 16 5.66 -12.69 4.90
N MET A 17 6.86 -12.17 5.16
CA MET A 17 8.06 -13.00 5.40
C MET A 17 8.05 -13.67 6.78
N CYS A 18 7.36 -13.08 7.77
CA CYS A 18 7.20 -13.61 9.12
C CYS A 18 5.72 -13.55 9.55
N GLU A 19 5.34 -14.36 10.55
CA GLU A 19 3.93 -14.46 10.97
C GLU A 19 3.37 -13.12 11.48
N ASP A 20 4.18 -12.35 12.20
CA ASP A 20 3.88 -11.04 12.76
C ASP A 20 4.23 -9.87 11.82
N GLY A 21 4.48 -10.15 10.54
CA GLY A 21 4.86 -9.15 9.54
C GLY A 21 3.74 -8.75 8.58
N TYR A 22 4.06 -7.80 7.71
CA TYR A 22 3.24 -7.40 6.58
C TYR A 22 3.96 -7.69 5.26
N GLY A 23 3.20 -8.15 4.27
CA GLY A 23 3.58 -7.98 2.86
C GLY A 23 2.99 -6.68 2.37
N ALA A 24 3.82 -5.80 1.78
CA ALA A 24 3.39 -4.50 1.28
C ALA A 24 4.02 -4.23 -0.09
N PHE A 25 3.17 -4.22 -1.11
CA PHE A 25 3.56 -3.95 -2.49
C PHE A 25 2.81 -2.74 -2.99
N TYR A 26 3.40 -1.98 -3.89
CA TYR A 26 2.77 -0.78 -4.42
C TYR A 26 3.06 -0.60 -5.90
N LYS A 27 2.16 0.15 -6.53
CA LYS A 27 2.27 0.60 -7.90
C LYS A 27 1.88 2.06 -7.96
N ILE A 28 2.76 2.89 -8.52
CA ILE A 28 2.51 4.32 -8.73
C ILE A 28 1.91 4.46 -10.12
N GLY A 29 0.67 4.93 -10.18
CA GLY A 29 0.00 5.33 -11.42
C GLY A 29 -0.01 6.84 -11.59
N PRO A 30 -0.56 7.35 -12.70
CA PRO A 30 -0.53 8.78 -13.01
C PRO A 30 -1.16 9.67 -11.93
N ASN A 31 -2.31 9.26 -11.39
CA ASN A 31 -3.11 10.05 -10.42
C ASN A 31 -3.47 9.28 -9.15
N ARG A 32 -2.81 8.13 -8.91
CA ARG A 32 -3.09 7.28 -7.75
C ARG A 32 -1.90 6.40 -7.42
N VAL A 33 -1.83 5.99 -6.16
CA VAL A 33 -0.95 4.91 -5.70
C VAL A 33 -1.83 3.73 -5.32
N LEU A 34 -1.61 2.58 -5.95
CA LEU A 34 -2.22 1.32 -5.55
C LEU A 34 -1.30 0.64 -4.55
N VAL A 35 -1.84 0.21 -3.41
CA VAL A 35 -1.11 -0.53 -2.38
C VAL A 35 -1.82 -1.86 -2.12
N ALA A 36 -1.07 -2.94 -2.25
CA ALA A 36 -1.51 -4.29 -1.92
C ALA A 36 -0.85 -4.74 -0.61
N LEU A 37 -1.69 -4.97 0.41
CA LEU A 37 -1.25 -5.43 1.72
C LEU A 37 -1.67 -6.89 1.94
N SER A 38 -0.83 -7.64 2.66
CA SER A 38 -1.14 -8.99 3.12
C SER A 38 -0.66 -9.18 4.55
N VAL A 39 -1.40 -9.97 5.33
CA VAL A 39 -1.06 -10.36 6.71
C VAL A 39 -1.43 -11.82 6.91
N PHE A 40 -0.85 -12.47 7.92
CA PHE A 40 -1.36 -13.75 8.40
C PHE A 40 -2.54 -13.50 9.35
N THR A 41 -3.67 -14.16 9.11
CA THR A 41 -4.88 -14.01 9.94
C THR A 41 -4.72 -14.60 11.34
N THR A 42 -3.69 -15.41 11.56
CA THR A 42 -3.34 -16.00 12.86
C THR A 42 -2.61 -15.01 13.78
N SER A 43 -1.95 -14.00 13.21
CA SER A 43 -1.21 -13.01 13.96
C SER A 43 -2.15 -12.07 14.71
N LYS A 44 -1.89 -11.91 16.01
CA LYS A 44 -2.59 -10.96 16.89
C LYS A 44 -1.92 -9.57 16.91
N LEU A 45 -0.76 -9.44 16.26
CA LEU A 45 0.05 -8.23 16.25
C LEU A 45 -0.12 -7.41 14.96
N THR A 46 -0.73 -8.00 13.93
CA THR A 46 -0.92 -7.36 12.63
C THR A 46 -2.38 -7.13 12.30
N ASP A 47 -2.71 -5.95 11.79
CA ASP A 47 -4.06 -5.61 11.32
C ASP A 47 -3.96 -4.90 9.96
N LEU A 48 -4.51 -5.55 8.93
CA LEU A 48 -4.47 -5.08 7.56
C LEU A 48 -5.23 -3.77 7.37
N ARG A 49 -6.38 -3.61 8.04
CA ARG A 49 -7.21 -2.40 7.94
C ARG A 49 -6.53 -1.23 8.64
N GLN A 50 -5.98 -1.47 9.82
CA GLN A 50 -5.25 -0.44 10.56
C GLN A 50 -4.00 0.02 9.79
N MET A 51 -3.21 -0.92 9.25
CA MET A 51 -2.05 -0.58 8.42
C MET A 51 -2.43 0.21 7.16
N GLY A 52 -3.49 -0.21 6.45
CA GLY A 52 -4.00 0.52 5.29
C GLY A 52 -4.42 1.95 5.61
N ASN A 53 -5.13 2.14 6.73
CA ASN A 53 -5.51 3.46 7.22
C ASN A 53 -4.28 4.31 7.59
N ASN A 54 -3.28 3.73 8.25
CA ASN A 54 -2.05 4.42 8.63
C ASN A 54 -1.25 4.87 7.41
N ILE A 55 -1.14 4.04 6.36
CA ILE A 55 -0.49 4.41 5.11
C ILE A 55 -1.22 5.57 4.45
N LYS A 56 -2.55 5.47 4.33
CA LYS A 56 -3.37 6.55 3.74
C LYS A 56 -3.18 7.86 4.50
N TRP A 57 -3.34 7.82 5.83
CA TRP A 57 -3.16 9.00 6.68
C TRP A 57 -1.74 9.57 6.56
N SER A 58 -0.71 8.72 6.52
CA SER A 58 0.67 9.17 6.39
C SER A 58 0.92 9.87 5.04
N LEU A 59 0.37 9.35 3.95
CA LEU A 59 0.50 9.98 2.63
C LEU A 59 -0.24 11.31 2.57
N GLU A 60 -1.45 11.38 3.13
CA GLU A 60 -2.22 12.63 3.26
C GLU A 60 -1.45 13.64 4.12
N TYR A 61 -0.93 13.21 5.28
CA TYR A 61 -0.14 14.04 6.17
C TYR A 61 1.19 14.47 5.56
N LEU A 62 1.83 13.67 4.72
CA LEU A 62 3.07 14.07 4.06
C LEU A 62 2.79 15.03 2.90
N SER A 63 1.65 14.89 2.22
CA SER A 63 1.30 15.70 1.05
C SER A 63 1.31 17.22 1.31
N GLN A 64 0.95 17.65 2.52
CA GLN A 64 0.98 19.06 2.95
C GLN A 64 2.39 19.68 3.00
N PHE A 65 3.46 18.87 3.02
CA PHE A 65 4.84 19.37 2.97
C PHE A 65 5.40 19.42 1.55
N PHE A 66 4.73 18.81 0.58
CA PHE A 66 5.12 18.86 -0.81
C PHE A 66 4.35 19.99 -1.51
N PRO A 67 5.02 21.08 -1.91
CA PRO A 67 4.34 22.12 -2.65
C PRO A 67 3.74 21.51 -3.92
N ILE A 68 2.47 21.81 -4.19
CA ILE A 68 1.87 21.51 -5.48
C ILE A 68 2.70 22.29 -6.50
N SER A 69 3.64 21.61 -7.14
CA SER A 69 4.42 22.24 -8.18
C SER A 69 3.46 22.42 -9.35
N SER A 70 2.93 23.63 -9.51
CA SER A 70 2.35 24.09 -10.76
C SER A 70 3.48 24.22 -11.78
N ARG A 71 4.04 23.09 -12.22
CA ARG A 71 4.88 23.06 -13.41
C ARG A 71 3.95 22.98 -14.61
N VAL A 72 3.75 24.18 -15.17
CA VAL A 72 3.75 24.57 -16.59
C VAL A 72 3.82 23.41 -17.57
#